data_AF-A0A846Q0D0-F1
#
_entry.id   AF-A0A846Q0D0-F1
#
_cell.length_a   1.000
_cell.length_b   1.000
_cell.length_c   1.000
_cell.angle_alpha   90.00
_cell.angle_beta   90.00
_cell.angle_gamma   90.00
#
_symmetry.space_group_name_H-M   'P 1'
#
loop_
_entity.id
_entity.type
_entity.pdbx_description
1 polymer ?
#
loop_
_entity_poly.entity_id
_entity_poly.type
_entity_poly.pdbx_seq_one_letter_code
_entity_poly.pdbx_strand_id
1 'polypeptide(L)' 'MGDSMERIRELATWIREDLGKDVPFHLLRFHPNYRLTELPSTPVKTLEQACDVSLEAGLNYVYIGN' A
#
# COMPACT_ATOMS: atom_id res chain seq x y z
N MET A 1 6.88 -0.48 -2.18
CA MET A 1 6.65 -0.18 -3.60
C MET A 1 6.81 -1.48 -4.36
N GLY A 2 5.69 -2.05 -4.82
CA GLY A 2 5.45 -3.49 -4.85
C GLY A 2 5.01 -4.02 -3.47
N ASP A 3 4.82 -5.33 -3.34
CA ASP A 3 4.23 -6.03 -2.17
C ASP A 3 5.13 -6.12 -0.92
N SER A 4 6.25 -5.38 -0.87
CA SER A 4 7.19 -5.39 0.26
C SER A 4 6.74 -4.45 1.39
N MET A 5 6.51 -5.02 2.57
CA MET A 5 6.07 -4.30 3.78
C MET A 5 7.10 -3.29 4.29
N GLU A 6 8.39 -3.59 4.17
CA GLU A 6 9.48 -2.67 4.53
C GLU A 6 9.39 -1.39 3.71
N ARG A 7 9.34 -1.52 2.38
CA ARG A 7 9.21 -0.40 1.45
C ARG A 7 7.90 0.37 1.64
N ILE A 8 6.82 -0.31 2.00
CA ILE A 8 5.53 0.33 2.30
C ILE A 8 5.64 1.17 3.57
N ARG A 9 6.28 0.65 4.63
CA ARG A 9 6.54 1.39 5.87
C ARG A 9 7.38 2.64 5.64
N GLU A 10 8.47 2.50 4.87
CA GLU A 10 9.34 3.62 4.50
C GLU A 10 8.56 4.73 3.79
N LEU A 11 7.74 4.35 2.81
CA LEU A 11 6.90 5.30 2.09
C LEU A 11 5.85 5.95 2.99
N ALA A 12 5.14 5.18 3.80
CA ALA A 12 4.11 5.72 4.70
C ALA A 12 4.72 6.69 5.72
N THR A 13 5.93 6.39 6.20
CA THR A 13 6.71 7.29 7.07
C THR A 13 7.06 8.58 6.34
N TRP A 14 7.58 8.48 5.10
CA TRP A 14 7.89 9.65 4.29
C TRP A 14 6.66 10.53 4.04
N ILE A 15 5.51 9.93 3.67
CA ILE A 15 4.25 10.68 3.51
C ILE A 15 3.88 11.40 4.81
N ARG A 16 3.98 10.72 5.96
CA ARG A 16 3.67 11.31 7.26
C ARG A 16 4.55 12.53 7.57
N GLU A 17 5.86 12.41 7.36
CA GLU A 17 6.84 13.44 7.71
C GLU A 17 6.82 14.62 6.73
N ASP A 18 6.75 14.35 5.43
CA ASP A 18 6.93 15.36 4.39
C ASP A 18 5.61 15.97 3.89
N LEU A 19 4.51 15.20 3.91
CA LEU A 19 3.20 15.64 3.41
C LEU A 19 2.15 15.80 4.53
N GLY A 20 2.34 15.11 5.65
CA GLY A 20 1.47 15.15 6.82
C GLY A 20 0.61 13.89 6.97
N LYS A 21 0.32 13.53 8.22
CA LYS A 21 -0.43 12.32 8.61
C LYS A 21 -1.88 12.25 8.09
N ASP A 22 -2.46 13.39 7.71
CA ASP A 22 -3.86 13.50 7.24
C ASP A 22 -3.98 13.33 5.71
N VAL A 23 -2.86 13.14 5.01
CA VAL A 23 -2.87 12.85 3.57
C VAL A 23 -3.39 11.43 3.34
N PRO A 24 -4.44 11.25 2.52
CA PRO A 24 -5.01 9.93 2.28
C PRO A 24 -4.08 9.08 1.42
N PHE A 25 -3.82 7.85 1.87
CA PHE A 25 -2.97 6.89 1.18
C PHE A 25 -3.78 5.71 0.65
N HIS A 26 -3.80 5.54 -0.68
CA HIS A 26 -4.56 4.48 -1.35
C HIS A 26 -3.63 3.36 -1.82
N LEU A 27 -3.91 2.15 -1.37
CA LEU A 27 -3.26 0.91 -1.78
C LEU A 27 -4.14 0.23 -2.82
N LEU A 28 -3.65 0.12 -4.06
CA LEU A 28 -4.40 -0.48 -5.16
C LEU A 28 -3.95 -1.92 -5.39
N ARG A 29 -4.92 -2.81 -5.61
CA ARG A 29 -4.65 -4.19 -5.99
C ARG A 29 -4.07 -4.26 -7.39
N PHE A 30 -2.98 -4.99 -7.56
CA PHE A 30 -2.50 -5.35 -8.89
C PHE A 30 -3.38 -6.46 -9.48
N HIS A 31 -3.90 -6.21 -10.68
CA HIS A 31 -4.61 -7.21 -11.49
C HIS A 31 -3.84 -7.47 -12.80
N PRO A 32 -3.38 -8.70 -13.03
CA PRO A 32 -2.72 -9.08 -14.28
C PRO A 32 -3.72 -8.99 -15.44
N ASN A 33 -3.54 -7.96 -16.28
CA ASN A 33 -4.38 -7.71 -17.44
C ASN A 33 -3.54 -7.62 -18.72
N TYR A 34 -4.20 -7.84 -19.87
CA TYR A 34 -3.60 -7.79 -21.21
C TYR A 34 -2.42 -8.77 -21.38
N ARG A 35 -1.20 -8.27 -21.59
CA ARG A 35 -0.01 -9.11 -21.85
C ARG A 35 0.74 -9.57 -20.60
N LEU A 36 0.34 -9.10 -19.41
CA LEU A 36 0.91 -9.50 -18.14
C LEU A 36 0.09 -10.63 -17.53
N THR A 37 0.25 -11.84 -18.06
CA THR A 37 -0.52 -13.04 -17.63
C THR A 37 0.25 -13.97 -16.71
N GLU A 38 1.58 -13.79 -16.59
CA GLU A 38 2.45 -14.70 -15.84
C GLU A 38 2.57 -14.35 -14.34
N LEU A 39 2.09 -13.17 -13.94
CA LEU A 39 2.11 -12.74 -12.55
C LEU A 39 0.73 -12.91 -11.91
N PRO A 40 0.63 -13.42 -10.69
CA PRO A 40 -0.63 -13.46 -9.98
C PRO A 40 -1.09 -12.05 -9.57
N SER A 41 -2.40 -11.88 -9.37
CA SER A 41 -2.91 -10.67 -8.69
C SER A 41 -2.32 -10.54 -7.30
N THR A 42 -2.10 -9.31 -6.81
CA THR A 42 -1.74 -9.11 -5.40
C THR A 42 -2.80 -9.75 -4.50
N PRO A 43 -2.41 -10.64 -3.57
CA PRO A 43 -3.35 -11.24 -2.63
C PRO A 43 -4.00 -10.17 -1.74
N VAL A 44 -5.28 -10.36 -1.41
CA VAL A 44 -5.99 -9.43 -0.50
C VAL A 44 -5.28 -9.32 0.86
N LYS A 45 -4.78 -10.45 1.38
CA LYS A 45 -4.01 -10.48 2.63
C LYS A 45 -2.77 -9.57 2.60
N THR A 46 -2.12 -9.45 1.45
CA THR A 46 -0.97 -8.56 1.28
C THR A 46 -1.40 -7.10 1.36
N LEU A 47 -2.57 -6.75 0.81
CA LEU A 47 -3.13 -5.39 0.92
C LEU A 47 -3.56 -5.06 2.35
N GLU A 48 -4.15 -6.02 3.06
CA GLU A 48 -4.49 -5.87 4.48
C GLU A 48 -3.24 -5.58 5.32
N GLN A 49 -2.18 -6.37 5.14
CA GLN A 49 -0.90 -6.14 5.81
C GLN A 49 -0.28 -4.79 5.45
N ALA A 50 -0.36 -4.39 4.19
CA ALA A 50 0.12 -3.09 3.75
C ALA A 50 -0.64 -1.93 4.42
N CYS A 51 -1.96 -2.10 4.61
CA CYS A 51 -2.81 -1.14 5.30
C CYS A 51 -2.39 -1.00 6.77
N ASP A 52 -2.27 -2.14 7.47
CA ASP A 52 -1.88 -2.18 8.89
C ASP A 52 -0.52 -1.50 9.10
N VAL A 53 0.47 -1.84 8.27
CA VAL A 53 1.82 -1.24 8.34
C VAL A 53 1.80 0.27 8.11
N SER A 54 0.93 0.75 7.23
CA SER A 54 0.80 2.18 6.93
C SER A 54 0.12 2.95 8.06
N LEU A 55 -0.87 2.34 8.72
CA LEU A 55 -1.52 2.87 9.92
C LEU A 55 -0.55 2.88 11.11
N GLU A 56 0.22 1.80 11.31
CA GLU A 56 1.30 1.72 12.31
C GLU A 56 2.37 2.78 12.08
N ALA A 57 2.66 3.09 10.81
CA ALA A 57 3.56 4.17 10.44
C ALA A 57 2.99 5.57 10.74
N GLY A 58 1.75 5.69 11.22
CA GLY A 58 1.18 6.93 11.75
C GLY A 58 0.38 7.76 10.75
N LEU A 59 -0.07 7.16 9.64
CA LEU A 59 -1.07 7.76 8.76
C LEU A 59 -2.48 7.56 9.32
N ASN A 60 -3.34 8.56 9.20
CA ASN A 60 -4.71 8.50 9.71
C ASN A 60 -5.70 7.86 8.72
N TYR A 61 -5.43 7.99 7.43
CA TYR A 61 -6.37 7.63 6.37
C TYR A 61 -5.69 6.73 5.34
N VAL A 62 -5.85 5.43 5.51
CA VAL A 62 -5.32 4.42 4.58
C VAL A 62 -6.48 3.59 4.03
N TYR A 63 -6.53 3.43 2.71
CA TYR A 63 -7.62 2.76 2.01
C TYR A 63 -7.10 1.68 1.06
N ILE A 64 -7.79 0.55 1.02
CA ILE A 64 -7.54 -0.50 0.03
C ILE A 64 -8.55 -0.32 -1.11
N GLY A 65 -8.03 -0.12 -2.33
CA GLY A 65 -8.81 -0.07 -3.56
C GLY A 65 -8.68 -1.36 -4.38
N ASN A 66 -9.70 -1.64 -5.17
CA ASN A 66 -9.78 -2.81 -6.05
C ASN A 66 -9.50 -2.43 -7.50
#